data_AF-A0A2B4REB2-F1
#
_entry.id   AF-A0A2B4REB2-F1
#
_cell.length_a   1.000
_cell.length_b   1.000
_cell.length_c   1.000
_cell.angle_alpha   90.00
_cell.angle_beta   90.00
_cell.angle_gamma   90.00
#
_symmetry.space_group_name_H-M   'P 1'
#
loop_
_entity.id
_entity.type
_entity.pdbx_description
1 polymer ?
#
loop_
_entity_poly.entity_id
_entity_poly.type
_entity_poly.pdbx_seq_one_letter_code
_entity_poly.pdbx_strand_id
1 'polypeptide(L)'
;MKNSTALLLCFLSWIVFKSSFGMPRGKLRPKRQTPQSSALAALMSFSVKLSDMERQITSYEKTIRRQRAEIDQLTVKVDSKADRVQIQSLQTLLDSKMVALKDETNTKDLLIERYRNRLSQLEAEVTDISNQYINLRGKTTEVLDRFDEIGYHCSTQMTGWAPKANAPIGSLDRQWVRCNPEEFLQSFVLTLASNYEEDMVRYKYRCCSLNI
;
A
#
# COMPACT_ATOMS: atom_id res chain seq x y z
N MET A 1 -19.88 26.77 18.59
CA MET A 1 -21.29 26.74 19.02
C MET A 1 -21.53 27.75 20.14
N LYS A 2 -21.65 29.03 19.81
CA LYS A 2 -22.09 30.13 20.68
C LYS A 2 -22.69 31.14 19.70
N ASN A 3 -24.01 31.35 19.72
CA ASN A 3 -24.76 32.46 19.07
C ASN A 3 -26.27 32.18 18.88
N SER A 4 -26.89 31.27 19.63
CA SER A 4 -28.36 31.06 19.58
C SER A 4 -29.14 31.78 20.68
N THR A 5 -28.51 32.54 21.56
CA THR A 5 -29.17 33.23 22.68
C THR A 5 -29.51 34.70 22.40
N ALA A 6 -28.98 35.31 21.32
CA ALA A 6 -29.20 36.73 21.03
C ALA A 6 -30.51 37.01 20.26
N LEU A 7 -31.00 36.08 19.46
CA LEU A 7 -32.20 36.28 18.63
C LEU A 7 -33.52 36.08 19.40
N LEU A 8 -33.49 35.40 20.54
CA LEU A 8 -34.66 35.15 21.39
C LEU A 8 -35.02 36.34 22.30
N LEU A 9 -34.12 37.31 22.47
CA LEU A 9 -34.35 38.50 23.30
C LEU A 9 -34.95 39.69 22.53
N CYS A 10 -34.85 39.72 21.19
CA CYS A 10 -35.42 40.83 20.42
C CYS A 10 -36.94 40.73 20.22
N PHE A 11 -37.51 39.52 20.14
CA PHE A 11 -38.94 39.32 19.89
C PHE A 11 -39.84 39.59 21.10
N LEU A 12 -39.31 39.59 22.32
CA LEU A 12 -40.07 39.92 23.53
C LEU A 12 -40.17 41.44 23.80
N SER A 13 -39.43 42.28 23.07
CA SER A 13 -39.41 43.73 23.27
C SER A 13 -40.57 44.49 22.58
N TRP A 14 -41.33 43.85 21.70
CA TRP A 14 -42.42 44.50 20.95
C TRP A 14 -43.83 44.31 21.54
N ILE A 15 -43.97 43.51 22.60
CA ILE A 15 -45.28 43.24 23.23
C ILE A 15 -45.54 44.13 24.46
N VAL A 16 -44.57 44.94 24.90
CA VAL A 16 -44.70 45.78 26.11
C VAL A 16 -44.39 47.26 25.80
N PHE A 17 -45.12 47.91 24.88
CA PHE A 17 -45.12 49.39 24.81
C PHE A 17 -46.29 49.95 23.99
N LYS A 18 -47.53 49.85 24.51
CA LYS A 18 -48.62 50.79 24.15
C LYS A 18 -49.75 50.82 25.18
N SER A 19 -49.38 51.04 26.44
CA SER A 19 -50.31 51.47 27.49
C SER A 19 -49.70 52.69 28.19
N SER A 20 -49.70 53.83 27.50
CA SER A 20 -49.33 55.10 28.12
C SER A 20 -50.58 55.96 28.33
N PHE A 21 -50.84 56.16 29.62
CA PHE A 21 -51.77 57.08 30.26
C PHE A 21 -51.64 58.52 29.76
N GLY A 22 -52.76 59.23 29.63
CA GLY A 22 -52.83 60.68 29.47
C GLY A 22 -54.06 61.25 30.20
N MET A 23 -53.79 62.20 31.10
CA MET A 23 -54.56 62.65 32.28
C MET A 23 -55.78 63.58 32.03
N PRO A 24 -56.58 63.88 33.08
CA PRO A 24 -57.95 64.41 33.00
C PRO A 24 -58.04 65.94 32.98
N ARG A 25 -59.17 66.47 32.49
CA ARG A 25 -59.56 67.89 32.66
C ARG A 25 -60.91 68.00 33.35
N GLY A 26 -60.98 69.00 34.23
CA GLY A 26 -61.97 69.15 35.28
C GLY A 26 -63.38 69.48 34.81
N LYS A 27 -64.32 68.96 35.61
CA LYS A 27 -65.57 69.55 36.10
C LYS A 27 -66.38 70.39 35.10
N LEU A 28 -67.59 69.91 34.81
CA LEU A 28 -68.83 70.62 35.14
C LEU A 28 -69.95 69.59 35.34
N ARG A 29 -70.63 69.71 36.48
CA ARG A 29 -71.69 68.84 36.99
C ARG A 29 -73.04 69.47 36.64
N PRO A 30 -73.92 68.79 35.90
CA PRO A 30 -75.35 69.04 36.03
C PRO A 30 -75.96 68.10 37.07
N LYS A 31 -76.91 68.66 37.79
CA LYS A 31 -77.77 68.08 38.81
C LYS A 31 -78.32 66.70 38.48
N ARG A 32 -78.20 65.85 39.49
CA ARG A 32 -78.91 64.61 39.82
C ARG A 32 -80.38 64.58 39.34
N GLN A 33 -80.72 63.56 38.55
CA GLN A 33 -82.02 62.90 38.60
C GLN A 33 -81.78 61.38 38.59
N THR A 34 -82.40 60.69 39.53
CA THR A 34 -82.52 59.24 39.65
C THR A 34 -83.99 58.95 39.96
N PRO A 35 -84.56 57.75 39.71
CA PRO A 35 -83.96 56.57 39.10
C PRO A 35 -84.87 55.89 38.05
N GLN A 36 -84.35 55.58 36.86
CA GLN A 36 -84.75 54.36 36.15
C GLN A 36 -83.50 53.71 35.53
N SER A 37 -83.16 52.52 36.05
CA SER A 37 -82.31 51.49 35.42
C SER A 37 -80.77 51.68 35.40
N SER A 38 -80.14 51.87 36.57
CA SER A 38 -78.65 51.79 36.69
C SER A 38 -78.10 50.44 36.22
N ALA A 39 -78.85 49.36 36.44
CA ALA A 39 -78.52 48.03 35.96
C ALA A 39 -78.56 47.93 34.42
N LEU A 40 -79.52 48.60 33.76
CA LEU A 40 -79.72 48.50 32.31
C LEU A 40 -78.66 49.30 31.54
N ALA A 41 -78.29 50.49 32.03
CA ALA A 41 -77.18 51.24 31.45
C ALA A 41 -75.83 50.50 31.58
N ALA A 42 -75.59 49.86 32.73
CA ALA A 42 -74.41 49.02 32.93
C ALA A 42 -74.42 47.79 32.00
N LEU A 43 -75.57 47.12 31.84
CA LEU A 43 -75.74 45.99 30.91
C LEU A 43 -75.51 46.39 29.45
N MET A 44 -76.01 47.55 29.02
CA MET A 44 -75.78 48.08 27.67
C MET A 44 -74.31 48.46 27.44
N SER A 45 -73.62 49.00 28.45
CA SER A 45 -72.18 49.27 28.34
C SER A 45 -71.35 47.97 28.28
N PHE A 46 -71.79 46.92 28.98
CA PHE A 46 -71.13 45.61 28.97
C PHE A 46 -71.34 44.88 27.65
N SER A 47 -72.53 44.96 27.05
CA SER A 47 -72.80 44.35 25.73
C SER A 47 -71.95 44.96 24.62
N VAL A 48 -71.77 46.29 24.63
CA VAL A 48 -70.87 46.98 23.69
C VAL A 48 -69.42 46.51 23.88
N LYS A 49 -68.96 46.41 25.14
CA LYS A 49 -67.61 45.94 25.44
C LYS A 49 -67.39 44.48 25.04
N LEU A 50 -68.40 43.61 25.22
CA LEU A 50 -68.37 42.24 24.73
C LEU A 50 -68.26 42.18 23.21
N SER A 51 -69.04 43.00 22.49
CA SER A 51 -68.98 43.07 21.04
C SER A 51 -67.62 43.56 20.53
N ASP A 52 -67.01 44.54 21.21
CA ASP A 52 -65.66 45.01 20.87
C ASP A 52 -64.59 43.95 21.16
N MET A 53 -64.71 43.21 22.26
CA MET A 53 -63.82 42.08 22.55
C MET A 53 -63.98 40.96 21.53
N GLU A 54 -65.20 40.64 21.11
CA GLU A 54 -65.47 39.63 20.07
C GLU A 54 -64.84 40.04 18.73
N ARG A 55 -64.93 41.32 18.36
CA ARG A 55 -64.25 41.85 17.17
C ARG A 55 -62.73 41.76 17.29
N GLN A 56 -62.17 42.08 18.47
CA GLN A 56 -60.73 41.95 18.71
C GLN A 56 -60.27 40.49 18.66
N ILE A 57 -61.01 39.57 19.28
CA ILE A 57 -60.74 38.12 19.22
C ILE A 57 -60.75 37.65 17.77
N THR A 58 -61.77 38.01 16.99
CA THR A 58 -61.86 37.65 15.57
C THR A 58 -60.68 38.22 14.77
N SER A 59 -60.23 39.44 15.09
CA SER A 59 -59.07 40.08 14.47
C SER A 59 -57.76 39.36 14.81
N TYR A 60 -57.59 38.99 16.08
CA TYR A 60 -56.43 38.23 16.54
C TYR A 60 -56.40 36.83 15.94
N GLU A 61 -57.53 36.13 15.86
CA GLU A 61 -57.63 34.83 15.19
C GLU A 61 -57.21 34.90 13.72
N LYS A 62 -57.64 35.93 12.99
CA LYS A 62 -57.19 36.16 11.61
C LYS A 62 -55.69 36.38 11.52
N THR A 63 -55.11 37.12 12.48
CA THR A 63 -53.67 37.38 12.53
C THR A 63 -52.89 36.11 12.84
N ILE A 64 -53.33 35.34 13.84
CA ILE A 64 -52.74 34.05 14.21
C ILE A 64 -52.78 33.07 13.03
N ARG A 65 -53.90 32.99 12.30
CA ARG A 65 -54.01 32.14 11.10
C ARG A 65 -53.01 32.55 10.02
N ARG A 66 -52.81 33.85 9.78
CA ARG A 66 -51.83 34.34 8.80
C ARG A 66 -50.40 34.01 9.23
N GLN A 67 -50.06 34.28 10.49
CA GLN A 67 -48.74 33.97 11.02
C GLN A 67 -48.44 32.48 10.99
N ARG A 68 -49.45 31.63 11.26
CA ARG A 68 -49.30 30.17 11.16
C ARG A 68 -48.97 29.75 9.73
N ALA A 69 -49.69 30.27 8.74
CA ALA A 69 -49.40 29.97 7.33
C ALA A 69 -48.01 30.46 6.91
N GLU A 70 -47.56 31.61 7.41
CA GLU A 70 -46.21 32.13 7.15
C GLU A 70 -45.12 31.27 7.79
N ILE A 71 -45.33 30.81 9.03
CA ILE A 71 -44.44 29.88 9.72
C ILE A 71 -44.35 28.56 8.97
N ASP A 72 -45.48 28.00 8.53
CA ASP A 72 -45.50 26.76 7.75
C ASP A 72 -44.71 26.92 6.45
N GLN A 73 -44.85 28.06 5.77
CA GLN A 73 -44.14 28.37 4.54
C GLN A 73 -42.63 28.56 4.74
N LEU A 74 -42.22 29.19 5.85
CA LEU A 74 -40.82 29.36 6.23
C LEU A 74 -40.18 28.02 6.62
N THR A 75 -40.91 27.16 7.33
CA THR A 75 -40.45 25.83 7.73
C THR A 75 -40.07 25.00 6.50
N VAL A 76 -40.95 24.92 5.49
CA VAL A 76 -40.67 24.22 4.22
C VAL A 76 -39.46 24.78 3.47
N LYS A 77 -39.29 26.12 3.47
CA LYS A 77 -38.13 26.76 2.82
C LYS A 77 -36.82 26.48 3.55
N VAL A 78 -36.85 26.40 4.87
CA VAL A 78 -35.67 26.07 5.69
C VAL A 78 -35.28 24.61 5.48
N ASP A 79 -36.24 23.69 5.52
CA ASP A 79 -36.00 22.25 5.34
C ASP A 79 -35.41 21.97 3.95
N SER A 80 -36.03 22.49 2.88
CA SER A 80 -35.52 22.31 1.51
C SER A 80 -34.13 22.91 1.27
N LYS A 81 -33.77 23.98 1.97
CA LYS A 81 -32.44 24.59 1.87
C LYS A 81 -31.39 23.82 2.66
N ALA A 82 -31.75 23.32 3.85
CA ALA A 82 -30.88 22.49 4.67
C ALA A 82 -30.49 21.20 3.93
N ASP A 83 -31.48 20.51 3.34
CA ASP A 83 -31.27 19.28 2.58
C ASP A 83 -30.41 19.52 1.34
N ARG A 84 -30.69 20.59 0.58
CA ARG A 84 -29.94 20.90 -0.65
C ARG A 84 -28.46 21.20 -0.38
N VAL A 85 -28.15 21.93 0.70
CA VAL A 85 -26.76 22.24 1.07
C VAL A 85 -26.01 20.97 1.49
N GLN A 86 -26.63 20.10 2.28
CA GLN A 86 -26.02 18.83 2.66
C GLN A 86 -25.77 17.94 1.43
N ILE A 87 -26.74 17.82 0.54
CA ILE A 87 -26.60 17.04 -0.71
C ILE A 87 -25.46 17.58 -1.58
N GLN A 88 -25.34 18.90 -1.75
CA GLN A 88 -24.24 19.50 -2.51
C GLN A 88 -22.87 19.23 -1.87
N SER A 89 -22.78 19.29 -0.53
CA SER A 89 -21.54 18.95 0.17
C SER A 89 -21.14 17.49 0.00
N LEU A 90 -22.11 16.57 0.02
CA LEU A 90 -21.86 15.15 -0.23
C LEU A 90 -21.46 14.90 -1.68
N GLN A 91 -22.07 15.59 -2.63
CA GLN A 91 -21.73 15.49 -4.05
C GLN A 91 -20.29 15.96 -4.30
N THR A 92 -19.90 17.13 -3.78
CA THR A 92 -18.52 17.62 -3.92
C THR A 92 -17.48 16.70 -3.26
N LEU A 93 -17.80 16.11 -2.10
CA LEU A 93 -16.95 15.12 -1.45
C LEU A 93 -16.82 13.85 -2.29
N LEU A 94 -17.93 13.37 -2.86
CA LEU A 94 -17.96 12.20 -3.72
C LEU A 94 -17.12 12.41 -4.99
N ASP A 95 -17.29 13.55 -5.65
CA ASP A 95 -16.52 13.92 -6.84
C ASP A 95 -15.02 13.99 -6.52
N SER A 96 -14.65 14.62 -5.40
CA SER A 96 -13.26 14.67 -4.94
C SER A 96 -12.68 13.28 -4.67
N LYS A 97 -13.44 12.40 -4.00
CA LYS A 97 -13.02 11.02 -3.74
C LYS A 97 -12.89 10.21 -5.02
N MET A 98 -13.78 10.42 -5.98
CA MET A 98 -13.76 9.74 -7.26
C MET A 98 -12.52 10.14 -8.08
N VAL A 99 -12.15 11.41 -8.08
CA VAL A 99 -10.91 11.89 -8.72
C VAL A 99 -9.68 11.26 -8.05
N ALA A 100 -9.61 11.29 -6.71
CA ALA A 100 -8.48 10.71 -5.99
C ALA A 100 -8.33 9.20 -6.26
N LEU A 101 -9.44 8.46 -6.28
CA LEU A 101 -9.43 7.02 -6.59
C LEU A 101 -9.03 6.75 -8.05
N LYS A 102 -9.46 7.60 -8.98
CA LYS A 102 -9.07 7.50 -10.39
C LYS A 102 -7.58 7.72 -10.56
N ASP A 103 -7.02 8.73 -9.91
CA ASP A 103 -5.58 9.00 -9.94
C ASP A 103 -4.78 7.85 -9.32
N GLU A 104 -5.22 7.34 -8.16
CA GLU A 104 -4.58 6.18 -7.54
C GLU A 104 -4.62 4.94 -8.45
N THR A 105 -5.75 4.68 -9.11
CA THR A 105 -5.89 3.58 -10.07
C THR A 105 -4.92 3.74 -11.23
N ASN A 106 -4.87 4.92 -11.85
CA ASN A 106 -3.93 5.21 -12.95
C ASN A 106 -2.47 5.00 -12.53
N THR A 107 -2.08 5.42 -11.31
CA THR A 107 -0.72 5.20 -10.82
C THR A 107 -0.40 3.72 -10.60
N LYS A 108 -1.36 2.93 -10.11
CA LYS A 108 -1.20 1.48 -9.95
C LYS A 108 -1.09 0.77 -11.30
N ASP A 109 -1.87 1.19 -12.30
CA ASP A 109 -1.78 0.63 -13.65
C ASP A 109 -0.38 0.85 -14.28
N LEU A 110 0.18 2.06 -14.11
CA LEU A 110 1.56 2.34 -14.56
C LEU A 110 2.61 1.50 -13.84
N LEU A 111 2.43 1.23 -12.55
CA LEU A 111 3.31 0.36 -11.79
C LEU A 111 3.20 -1.10 -12.25
N ILE A 112 1.98 -1.59 -12.49
CA ILE A 112 1.73 -2.93 -13.01
C ILE A 112 2.44 -3.12 -14.35
N GLU A 113 2.31 -2.16 -15.28
CA GLU A 113 3.00 -2.22 -16.57
C GLU A 113 4.53 -2.22 -16.42
N ARG A 114 5.07 -1.41 -15.49
CA ARG A 114 6.51 -1.44 -15.20
C ARG A 114 6.96 -2.81 -14.68
N TYR A 115 6.19 -3.44 -13.80
CA TYR A 115 6.51 -4.77 -13.29
C TYR A 115 6.41 -5.84 -14.37
N ARG A 116 5.41 -5.78 -15.24
CA ARG A 116 5.28 -6.69 -16.39
C ARG A 116 6.48 -6.61 -17.32
N ASN A 117 6.91 -5.39 -17.67
CA ASN A 117 8.09 -5.19 -18.51
C ASN A 117 9.36 -5.75 -17.86
N ARG A 118 9.54 -5.54 -16.55
CA ARG A 118 10.71 -6.07 -15.82
C ARG A 118 10.68 -7.60 -15.73
N LEU A 119 9.51 -8.21 -15.56
CA LEU A 119 9.36 -9.67 -15.59
C LEU A 119 9.75 -10.23 -16.96
N SER A 120 9.26 -9.62 -18.04
CA SER A 120 9.60 -10.05 -19.41
C SER A 120 11.10 -9.93 -19.70
N GLN A 121 11.77 -8.87 -19.24
CA GLN A 121 13.22 -8.73 -19.35
C GLN A 121 13.95 -9.83 -18.57
N LEU A 122 13.51 -10.12 -17.34
CA LEU A 122 14.14 -11.13 -16.49
C LEU A 122 13.97 -12.54 -17.07
N GLU A 123 12.81 -12.84 -17.66
CA GLU A 123 12.56 -14.11 -18.37
C GLU A 123 13.49 -14.29 -19.58
N ALA A 124 13.72 -13.21 -20.35
CA ALA A 124 14.66 -13.22 -21.46
C ALA A 124 16.10 -13.45 -20.99
N GLU A 125 16.54 -12.77 -19.92
CA GLU A 125 17.87 -12.95 -19.32
C GLU A 125 18.08 -14.38 -18.81
N VAL A 126 17.09 -14.95 -18.10
CA VAL A 126 17.16 -16.33 -17.60
C VAL A 126 17.27 -17.32 -18.76
N THR A 127 16.54 -17.08 -19.85
CA THR A 127 16.58 -17.93 -21.05
C THR A 127 17.97 -17.86 -21.71
N ASP A 128 18.54 -16.67 -21.83
CA ASP A 128 19.89 -16.48 -22.38
C ASP A 128 20.96 -17.17 -21.53
N ILE A 129 20.93 -16.97 -20.21
CA ILE A 129 21.86 -17.62 -19.27
C ILE A 129 21.73 -19.15 -19.34
N SER A 130 20.50 -19.67 -19.44
CA SER A 130 20.26 -21.11 -19.61
C SER A 130 20.91 -21.65 -20.88
N ASN A 131 20.76 -20.95 -22.00
CA ASN A 131 21.39 -21.33 -23.27
C ASN A 131 22.93 -21.27 -23.19
N GLN A 132 23.48 -20.25 -22.54
CA GLN A 132 24.91 -20.14 -22.30
C GLN A 132 25.42 -21.31 -21.45
N TYR A 133 24.70 -21.67 -20.39
CA TYR A 133 25.05 -22.80 -19.53
C TYR A 133 25.04 -24.13 -20.29
N ILE A 134 24.02 -24.38 -21.11
CA ILE A 134 23.94 -25.60 -21.94
C ILE A 134 25.14 -25.67 -22.91
N ASN A 135 25.49 -24.56 -23.56
CA ASN A 135 26.64 -24.48 -24.46
C ASN A 135 27.96 -24.75 -23.71
N LEU A 136 28.17 -24.10 -22.58
CA LEU A 136 29.37 -24.29 -21.75
C LEU A 136 29.50 -25.73 -21.28
N ARG A 137 28.40 -26.32 -20.83
CA ARG A 137 28.34 -27.71 -20.41
C ARG A 137 28.71 -28.65 -21.57
N GLY A 138 28.17 -28.42 -22.76
CA GLY A 138 28.50 -29.19 -23.96
C GLY A 138 29.98 -29.12 -24.34
N LYS A 139 30.58 -27.92 -24.28
CA LYS A 139 32.03 -27.75 -24.49
C LYS A 139 32.86 -28.44 -23.41
N THR A 140 32.39 -28.41 -22.17
CA THR A 140 33.09 -29.08 -21.05
C THR A 140 33.06 -30.59 -21.24
N THR A 141 31.92 -31.17 -21.63
CA THR A 141 31.83 -32.60 -21.95
C THR A 141 32.71 -32.97 -23.13
N GLU A 142 32.74 -32.17 -24.21
CA GLU A 142 33.63 -32.43 -25.36
C GLU A 142 35.11 -32.45 -24.96
N VAL A 143 35.52 -31.51 -24.09
CA VAL A 143 36.91 -31.50 -23.58
C VAL A 143 37.18 -32.73 -22.72
N LEU A 144 36.25 -33.12 -21.84
CA LEU A 144 36.40 -34.32 -21.01
C LEU A 144 36.49 -35.59 -21.85
N ASP A 145 35.63 -35.74 -22.86
CA ASP A 145 35.65 -36.89 -23.78
C ASP A 145 37.00 -36.97 -24.50
N ARG A 146 37.56 -35.83 -24.95
CA ARG A 146 38.91 -35.78 -25.53
C ARG A 146 40.02 -36.17 -24.56
N PHE A 147 39.85 -35.90 -23.26
CA PHE A 147 40.83 -36.34 -22.25
C PHE A 147 40.68 -37.84 -21.94
N ASP A 148 39.46 -38.38 -21.95
CA ASP A 148 39.20 -39.80 -21.75
C ASP A 148 39.69 -40.65 -22.94
N GLU A 149 39.67 -40.09 -24.15
CA GLU A 149 40.25 -40.72 -25.34
C GLU A 149 41.79 -40.79 -25.31
N ILE A 150 42.45 -39.94 -24.52
CA ILE A 150 43.91 -40.01 -24.31
C ILE A 150 44.21 -41.13 -23.31
N GLY A 151 44.23 -42.36 -23.83
CA GLY A 151 44.66 -43.54 -23.10
C GLY A 151 46.19 -43.63 -23.00
N TYR A 152 46.70 -44.11 -21.88
CA TYR A 152 48.11 -44.47 -21.73
C TYR A 152 48.22 -45.99 -21.64
N HIS A 153 48.96 -46.61 -22.56
CA HIS A 153 49.36 -48.01 -22.35
C HIS A 153 50.69 -48.01 -21.62
N CYS A 154 50.73 -48.63 -20.43
CA CYS A 154 51.96 -48.68 -19.64
C CYS A 154 52.39 -50.11 -19.35
N SER A 155 53.67 -50.37 -19.55
CA SER A 155 54.33 -51.62 -19.16
C SER A 155 55.29 -51.37 -18.01
N THR A 156 55.35 -52.32 -17.06
CA THR A 156 56.37 -52.29 -16.00
C THR A 156 57.48 -53.25 -16.39
N GLN A 157 58.69 -52.74 -16.42
CA GLN A 157 59.90 -53.49 -16.76
C GLN A 157 60.86 -53.51 -15.57
N MET A 158 61.74 -54.50 -15.55
CA MET A 158 62.74 -54.66 -14.50
C MET A 158 64.09 -54.99 -15.12
N THR A 159 65.16 -54.40 -14.60
CA THR A 159 66.51 -54.83 -14.95
C THR A 159 66.84 -56.16 -14.25
N GLY A 160 67.89 -56.84 -14.74
CA GLY A 160 68.46 -57.97 -14.02
C GLY A 160 69.04 -57.55 -12.67
N TRP A 161 69.12 -58.49 -11.75
CA TRP A 161 69.82 -58.30 -10.48
C TRP A 161 71.31 -58.11 -10.72
N ALA A 162 71.88 -57.06 -10.15
CA ALA A 162 73.31 -56.78 -10.20
C ALA A 162 73.84 -56.54 -8.79
N PRO A 163 75.10 -56.88 -8.50
CA PRO A 163 75.69 -56.59 -7.20
C PRO A 163 75.62 -55.08 -6.94
N LYS A 164 75.24 -54.69 -5.71
CA LYS A 164 75.41 -53.33 -5.22
C LYS A 164 76.91 -53.08 -5.11
N ALA A 165 77.53 -52.71 -6.22
CA ALA A 165 78.92 -52.25 -6.17
C ALA A 165 78.97 -51.15 -5.11
N ASN A 166 79.98 -51.17 -4.23
CA ASN A 166 80.31 -50.12 -3.24
C ASN A 166 80.59 -48.74 -3.89
N ALA A 167 80.18 -48.56 -5.13
CA ALA A 167 80.24 -47.35 -5.88
C ALA A 167 79.12 -46.40 -5.42
N PRO A 168 79.39 -45.08 -5.36
CA PRO A 168 78.38 -44.09 -5.01
C PRO A 168 77.16 -44.22 -5.93
N ILE A 169 75.96 -43.91 -5.41
CA ILE A 169 74.64 -44.02 -6.10
C ILE A 169 74.66 -43.57 -7.58
N GLY A 170 75.50 -42.59 -7.92
CA GLY A 170 75.74 -42.14 -9.29
C GLY A 170 76.48 -43.11 -10.22
N SER A 171 76.76 -44.34 -9.80
CA SER A 171 77.39 -45.42 -10.61
C SER A 171 76.38 -46.49 -11.03
N LEU A 172 75.15 -46.38 -10.53
CA LEU A 172 74.00 -47.20 -10.92
C LEU A 172 73.32 -46.66 -12.21
N ASP A 173 73.70 -45.45 -12.63
CA ASP A 173 73.42 -44.82 -13.93
C ASP A 173 73.81 -45.70 -15.14
N ARG A 174 74.64 -46.73 -14.93
CA ARG A 174 75.11 -47.69 -15.94
C ARG A 174 74.18 -48.88 -16.18
N GLN A 175 73.11 -49.03 -15.40
CA GLN A 175 72.06 -49.99 -15.75
C GLN A 175 71.18 -49.34 -16.82
N TRP A 176 71.32 -49.81 -18.06
CA TRP A 176 70.68 -49.28 -19.27
C TRP A 176 69.15 -49.36 -19.22
N VAL A 177 68.51 -48.50 -18.42
CA VAL A 177 67.06 -48.32 -18.40
C VAL A 177 66.68 -47.64 -19.72
N ARG A 178 66.06 -48.41 -20.61
CA ARG A 178 65.55 -47.94 -21.89
C ARG A 178 64.11 -48.41 -22.05
N CYS A 179 63.22 -47.46 -22.29
CA CYS A 179 61.91 -47.75 -22.85
C CYS A 179 62.05 -47.99 -24.36
N ASN A 180 61.03 -48.58 -24.98
CA ASN A 180 61.02 -48.76 -26.43
C ASN A 180 60.96 -47.39 -27.15
N PRO A 181 61.34 -47.32 -28.43
CA PRO A 181 61.02 -46.15 -29.26
C PRO A 181 59.51 -45.88 -29.18
N GLU A 182 59.11 -44.61 -29.01
CA GLU A 182 57.72 -44.16 -28.81
C GLU A 182 57.13 -44.34 -27.39
N GLU A 183 57.90 -44.89 -26.45
CA GLU A 183 57.54 -44.90 -25.02
C GLU A 183 58.34 -43.84 -24.23
N PHE A 184 57.74 -43.30 -23.17
CA PHE A 184 58.40 -42.42 -22.21
C PHE A 184 58.47 -43.04 -20.82
N LEU A 185 59.51 -42.69 -20.07
CA LEU A 185 59.70 -43.15 -18.69
C LEU A 185 58.76 -42.38 -17.74
N GLN A 186 57.84 -43.08 -17.09
CA GLN A 186 56.93 -42.49 -16.11
C GLN A 186 57.48 -42.55 -14.69
N SER A 187 58.06 -43.68 -14.30
CA SER A 187 58.62 -43.87 -12.95
C SER A 187 59.80 -44.83 -12.95
N PHE A 188 60.70 -44.64 -11.99
CA PHE A 188 61.85 -45.50 -11.77
C PHE A 188 62.11 -45.66 -10.27
N VAL A 189 62.34 -46.88 -9.82
CA VAL A 189 62.58 -47.21 -8.41
C VAL A 189 63.69 -48.23 -8.32
N LEU A 190 64.64 -48.01 -7.41
CA LEU A 190 65.66 -48.99 -7.05
C LEU A 190 65.08 -49.99 -6.04
N THR A 191 65.15 -51.28 -6.35
CA THR A 191 64.74 -52.36 -5.45
C THR A 191 65.98 -53.11 -4.97
N LEU A 192 66.10 -53.28 -3.66
CA LEU A 192 67.14 -54.11 -3.04
C LEU A 192 66.60 -55.54 -2.86
N ALA A 193 67.45 -56.55 -3.03
CA ALA A 193 67.09 -57.94 -2.74
C ALA A 193 66.92 -58.17 -1.23
N SER A 194 67.71 -57.46 -0.40
CA SER A 194 67.59 -57.38 1.05
C SER A 194 68.24 -56.12 1.60
N ASN A 195 68.22 -55.95 2.92
CA ASN A 195 68.83 -54.80 3.61
C ASN A 195 70.34 -54.94 3.85
N TYR A 196 70.98 -56.03 3.43
CA TYR A 196 72.42 -56.23 3.62
C TYR A 196 73.24 -55.41 2.60
N GLU A 197 74.41 -54.92 3.02
CA GLU A 197 75.22 -53.98 2.23
C GLU A 197 75.78 -54.58 0.94
N GLU A 198 76.01 -55.89 0.91
CA GLU A 198 76.59 -56.62 -0.22
C GLU A 198 75.54 -57.19 -1.19
N ASP A 199 74.25 -56.95 -0.93
CA ASP A 199 73.19 -57.62 -1.66
C ASP A 199 72.89 -57.00 -3.04
N MET A 200 72.20 -57.75 -3.88
CA MET A 200 71.87 -57.38 -5.25
C MET A 200 70.82 -56.27 -5.29
N VAL A 201 70.92 -55.42 -6.31
CA VAL A 201 69.96 -54.38 -6.64
C VAL A 201 69.46 -54.54 -8.06
N ARG A 202 68.23 -54.09 -8.31
CA ARG A 202 67.66 -53.94 -9.65
C ARG A 202 66.81 -52.69 -9.74
N TYR A 203 66.62 -52.19 -10.94
CA TYR A 203 65.64 -51.14 -11.22
C TYR A 203 64.31 -51.74 -11.62
N LYS A 204 63.23 -51.22 -11.02
CA LYS A 204 61.86 -51.39 -11.48
C LYS A 204 61.41 -50.06 -12.08
N TYR A 205 61.02 -50.05 -13.34
CA TYR A 205 60.63 -48.84 -14.04
C TYR A 205 59.37 -49.05 -14.86
N ARG A 206 58.64 -47.97 -15.11
CA ARG A 206 57.40 -47.98 -15.86
C ARG A 206 57.55 -47.12 -17.11
N CYS A 207 57.35 -47.75 -18.26
CA CYS A 207 57.33 -47.10 -19.56
C CYS A 207 55.88 -46.99 -20.02
N CYS A 208 55.50 -45.83 -20.54
CA CYS A 208 54.16 -45.59 -21.07
C CYS A 208 54.25 -45.08 -22.50
N SER A 209 53.33 -45.51 -23.35
CA SER A 209 53.06 -44.89 -24.65
C SER A 209 51.73 -44.14 -24.57
N LEU A 210 51.65 -43.03 -25.29
CA LEU A 210 50.37 -42.39 -25.56
C LEU A 210 49.68 -43.18 -26.66
N ASN A 211 48.45 -43.64 -26.41
CA ASN A 211 47.57 -44.07 -27.48
C ASN A 211 46.88 -42.80 -27.98
N ILE A 212 47.47 -42.14 -28.98
CA ILE A 212 46.88 -41.00 -29.69
C ILE A 212 46.16 -41.51 -30.92
#